data_AF-A0A822MVM0-F1
#
_entry.id   AF-A0A822MVM0-F1
#
_cell.length_a   1.000
_cell.length_b   1.000
_cell.length_c   1.000
_cell.angle_alpha   90.00
_cell.angle_beta   90.00
_cell.angle_gamma   90.00
#
_symmetry.space_group_name_H-M   'P 1'
#
loop_
_entity.id
_entity.type
_entity.pdbx_description
1 polymer ?
#
loop_
_entity_poly.entity_id
_entity_poly.type
_entity_poly.pdbx_seq_one_letter_code
_entity_poly.pdbx_strand_id
1 'polypeptide(L)'
;MKKIGIFATIGALAIFALPTHASNVSEGDVIKLGLHELKPTQPSVGYDQIMYKLGRYQFDQEKMFDEICEANGQKGVVSIKDQAHPNIPSTFTCEMETGARKKDMKTVVIAPSGEYYLTDGHHTFNVFYRMPQGGASFNVNVVVDKDYRNLKNMDAFWNQMAKDGNTWLFDNNGEAISYQQLPTSLGLTNFANDQYRSLMYFSRGVGWNKPSQPVPFLEFYWSKEVRKAIDAADFDLNSTEGYAKAVNAVSNHILSMDTNNVGGSNLSVKQMGQFSAYNQKGFDKLFKERGKVDYMLRYKTTSTANGLSYDLAAASAPALKQLDSFTLEANSSFNDYPAASADGIVNAIVEIPTGTSAKWELSKDNDKQVIWEHKKGAPRVVNYLGYPGNYGSIPRTALPKEFGGDGDPLDVIVLGQSVPRGEVVPVRLIGVMKMLDDGEQDDKLVAVLTNDSPFKDVSSLNELNNTYPGVQDIVGLWFENYKGPDGGMELQGWGDDVEANKILEAARKHYAVN
;
A
#
# COMPACT_ATOMS: atom_id res chain seq x y z
N MET A 1 -45.50 -36.38 -56.30
CA MET A 1 -44.09 -36.12 -56.73
C MET A 1 -43.69 -34.73 -56.26
N LYS A 2 -42.99 -34.59 -55.13
CA LYS A 2 -42.48 -33.30 -54.64
C LYS A 2 -40.95 -33.37 -54.62
N LYS A 3 -40.34 -32.35 -55.24
CA LYS A 3 -38.91 -32.20 -55.52
C LYS A 3 -38.10 -32.06 -54.22
N ILE A 4 -36.97 -32.75 -54.18
CA ILE A 4 -35.91 -32.60 -53.18
C ILE A 4 -35.07 -31.39 -53.59
N GLY A 5 -34.99 -30.38 -52.72
CA GLY A 5 -34.07 -29.24 -52.87
C GLY A 5 -32.85 -29.46 -51.98
N ILE A 6 -31.68 -29.56 -52.60
CA ILE A 6 -30.38 -29.63 -51.93
C ILE A 6 -29.99 -28.20 -51.55
N PHE A 7 -29.88 -27.91 -50.25
CA PHE A 7 -29.22 -26.70 -49.76
C PHE A 7 -27.73 -27.00 -49.53
N ALA A 8 -26.88 -26.42 -50.37
CA ALA A 8 -25.44 -26.35 -50.13
C ALA A 8 -25.16 -25.21 -49.15
N THR A 9 -24.75 -25.55 -47.93
CA THR A 9 -24.21 -24.59 -46.97
C THR A 9 -22.80 -24.21 -47.39
N ILE A 10 -22.64 -23.00 -47.93
CA ILE A 10 -21.36 -22.35 -48.14
C ILE A 10 -20.80 -22.00 -46.75
N GLY A 11 -19.75 -22.70 -46.34
CA GLY A 11 -18.99 -22.34 -45.14
C GLY A 11 -18.30 -21.00 -45.36
N ALA A 12 -18.72 -19.98 -44.61
CA ALA A 12 -17.99 -18.72 -44.55
C ALA A 12 -16.65 -18.98 -43.84
N LEU A 13 -15.55 -18.94 -44.59
CA LEU A 13 -14.22 -18.79 -44.01
C LEU A 13 -14.16 -17.41 -43.35
N ALA A 14 -14.23 -17.37 -42.03
CA ALA A 14 -13.91 -16.16 -41.27
C ALA A 14 -12.41 -15.91 -41.43
N ILE A 15 -12.06 -15.00 -42.33
CA ILE A 15 -10.71 -14.43 -42.40
C ILE A 15 -10.59 -13.52 -41.18
N PHE A 16 -9.95 -14.01 -40.12
CA PHE A 16 -9.49 -13.16 -39.04
C PHE A 16 -8.47 -12.19 -39.63
N ALA A 17 -8.89 -10.95 -39.86
CA ALA A 17 -7.95 -9.88 -40.13
C ALA A 17 -7.01 -9.78 -38.92
N LEU A 18 -5.73 -10.04 -39.13
CA LEU A 18 -4.71 -9.83 -38.11
C LEU A 18 -4.84 -8.38 -37.60
N PRO A 19 -4.80 -8.13 -36.29
CA PRO A 19 -4.67 -6.77 -35.79
C PRO A 19 -3.46 -6.13 -36.48
N THR A 20 -3.69 -4.98 -37.12
CA THR A 20 -2.73 -4.27 -38.00
C THR A 20 -1.42 -3.88 -37.31
N HIS A 21 -1.33 -4.07 -35.99
CA HIS A 21 -0.19 -3.68 -35.16
C HIS A 21 0.96 -4.69 -35.17
N ALA A 22 0.74 -5.97 -35.47
CA ALA A 22 1.80 -6.98 -35.39
C ALA A 22 2.58 -7.16 -36.70
N SER A 23 1.99 -6.89 -37.87
CA SER A 23 2.52 -7.35 -39.17
C SER A 23 3.93 -6.85 -39.52
N ASN A 24 4.37 -5.73 -38.94
CA ASN A 24 5.69 -5.13 -39.20
C ASN A 24 6.71 -5.34 -38.06
N VAL A 25 6.33 -6.03 -36.99
CA VAL A 25 7.20 -6.32 -35.84
C VAL A 25 7.93 -7.64 -36.08
N SER A 26 9.21 -7.72 -35.73
CA SER A 26 10.07 -8.90 -35.88
C SER A 26 10.74 -9.31 -34.56
N GLU A 27 11.28 -10.53 -34.52
CA GLU A 27 12.13 -10.99 -33.43
C GLU A 27 13.33 -10.03 -33.20
N GLY A 28 13.58 -9.70 -31.93
CA GLY A 28 14.62 -8.77 -31.50
C GLY A 28 14.20 -7.29 -31.43
N ASP A 29 13.01 -6.94 -31.93
CA ASP A 29 12.49 -5.58 -31.87
C ASP A 29 12.16 -5.16 -30.43
N VAL A 30 12.31 -3.86 -30.17
CA VAL A 30 11.79 -3.21 -28.96
C VAL A 30 10.50 -2.52 -29.34
N ILE A 31 9.40 -2.94 -28.73
CA ILE A 31 8.06 -2.42 -29.02
C ILE A 31 7.43 -1.83 -27.77
N LYS A 32 6.60 -0.79 -27.96
CA LYS A 32 5.83 -0.16 -26.90
C LYS A 32 4.42 -0.72 -26.90
N LEU A 33 3.97 -1.20 -25.74
CA LEU A 33 2.64 -1.78 -25.54
C LEU A 33 2.01 -1.22 -24.25
N GLY A 34 0.69 -1.09 -24.25
CA GLY A 34 -0.08 -0.95 -23.02
C GLY A 34 -0.16 -2.29 -22.28
N LEU A 35 -0.21 -2.27 -20.95
CA LEU A 35 -0.31 -3.50 -20.15
C LEU A 35 -1.54 -4.36 -20.50
N HIS A 36 -2.63 -3.76 -20.97
CA HIS A 36 -3.83 -4.46 -21.44
C HIS A 36 -3.62 -5.31 -22.70
N GLU A 37 -2.57 -5.04 -23.48
CA GLU A 37 -2.25 -5.80 -24.69
C GLU A 37 -1.45 -7.08 -24.40
N LEU A 38 -0.92 -7.21 -23.19
CA LEU A 38 -0.05 -8.30 -22.77
C LEU A 38 -0.85 -9.47 -22.21
N LYS A 39 -0.71 -10.64 -22.84
CA LYS A 39 -1.32 -11.89 -22.38
C LYS A 39 -0.38 -12.70 -21.48
N PRO A 40 -0.79 -13.04 -20.25
CA PRO A 40 0.01 -13.88 -19.34
C PRO A 40 0.29 -15.29 -19.88
N THR A 41 1.43 -15.86 -19.48
CA THR A 41 1.84 -17.24 -19.80
C THR A 41 2.03 -18.11 -18.54
N GLN A 42 1.58 -17.60 -17.39
CA GLN A 42 1.56 -18.26 -16.09
C GLN A 42 0.26 -17.90 -15.33
N PRO A 43 -0.31 -18.81 -14.52
CA PRO A 43 -1.60 -18.60 -13.85
C PRO A 43 -1.52 -17.85 -12.52
N SER A 44 -0.33 -17.82 -11.90
CA SER A 44 -0.16 -17.29 -10.55
C SER A 44 1.05 -16.37 -10.45
N VAL A 45 1.04 -15.53 -9.42
CA VAL A 45 2.17 -14.70 -9.00
C VAL A 45 2.26 -14.74 -7.47
N GLY A 46 3.41 -14.38 -6.92
CA GLY A 46 3.57 -14.18 -5.49
C GLY A 46 3.13 -12.77 -5.12
N TYR A 47 2.00 -12.63 -4.41
CA TYR A 47 1.45 -11.31 -4.09
C TYR A 47 2.40 -10.50 -3.21
N ASP A 48 3.00 -11.11 -2.20
CA ASP A 48 3.89 -10.41 -1.26
C ASP A 48 5.14 -9.84 -1.95
N GLN A 49 5.59 -10.44 -3.07
CA GLN A 49 6.66 -9.87 -3.88
C GLN A 49 6.22 -8.57 -4.58
N ILE A 50 4.97 -8.50 -5.05
CA ILE A 50 4.38 -7.30 -5.65
C ILE A 50 4.16 -6.24 -4.57
N MET A 51 3.60 -6.65 -3.42
CA MET A 51 3.36 -5.76 -2.28
C MET A 51 4.64 -5.17 -1.71
N TYR A 52 5.75 -5.92 -1.68
CA TYR A 52 7.06 -5.38 -1.35
C TYR A 52 7.42 -4.16 -2.22
N LYS A 53 7.26 -4.29 -3.54
CA LYS A 53 7.61 -3.22 -4.48
C LYS A 53 6.70 -2.01 -4.32
N LEU A 54 5.40 -2.25 -4.22
CA LEU A 54 4.41 -1.19 -3.99
C LEU A 54 4.66 -0.48 -2.66
N GLY A 55 4.95 -1.22 -1.59
CA GLY A 55 5.34 -0.68 -0.30
C GLY A 55 6.58 0.19 -0.42
N ARG A 56 7.63 -0.28 -1.11
CA ARG A 56 8.82 0.54 -1.34
C ARG A 56 8.52 1.84 -2.08
N TYR A 57 7.68 1.81 -3.11
CA TYR A 57 7.34 3.02 -3.89
C TYR A 57 6.60 4.09 -3.08
N GLN A 58 5.90 3.70 -2.00
CA GLN A 58 5.27 4.68 -1.09
C GLN A 58 6.29 5.52 -0.32
N PHE A 59 7.49 4.98 -0.06
CA PHE A 59 8.55 5.68 0.67
C PHE A 59 9.64 6.26 -0.23
N ASP A 60 9.87 5.64 -1.39
CA ASP A 60 10.99 5.89 -2.28
C ASP A 60 10.46 6.06 -3.72
N GLN A 61 9.91 7.25 -3.97
CA GLN A 61 9.38 7.64 -5.29
C GLN A 61 10.46 7.59 -6.36
N GLU A 62 11.70 7.96 -6.04
CA GLU A 62 12.83 7.84 -6.97
C GLU A 62 13.00 6.39 -7.44
N LYS A 63 12.91 5.41 -6.52
CA LYS A 63 13.00 4.01 -6.92
C LYS A 63 11.86 3.56 -7.83
N MET A 64 10.66 4.13 -7.73
CA MET A 64 9.58 3.84 -8.67
C MET A 64 9.98 4.22 -10.10
N PHE A 65 10.44 5.45 -10.30
CA PHE A 65 10.89 5.93 -11.62
C PHE A 65 12.13 5.20 -12.11
N ASP A 66 13.07 4.90 -11.20
CA ASP A 66 14.26 4.11 -11.50
C ASP A 66 13.90 2.72 -12.07
N GLU A 67 12.95 2.02 -11.44
CA GLU A 67 12.51 0.70 -11.92
C GLU A 67 11.71 0.76 -13.23
N ILE A 68 11.01 1.87 -13.50
CA ILE A 68 10.39 2.13 -14.80
C ILE A 68 11.47 2.30 -15.88
N CYS A 69 12.52 3.08 -15.60
CA CYS A 69 13.68 3.21 -16.49
C CYS A 69 14.39 1.86 -16.70
N GLU A 70 14.64 1.09 -15.64
CA GLU A 70 15.23 -0.25 -15.73
C GLU A 70 14.39 -1.18 -16.63
N ALA A 71 13.07 -1.23 -16.42
CA ALA A 71 12.16 -2.07 -17.18
C ALA A 71 12.13 -1.72 -18.69
N ASN A 72 12.33 -0.45 -19.02
CA ASN A 72 12.44 0.04 -20.41
C ASN A 72 13.86 -0.10 -21.00
N GLY A 73 14.80 -0.72 -20.27
CA GLY A 73 16.19 -0.90 -20.73
C GLY A 73 17.02 0.38 -20.69
N GLN A 74 16.65 1.34 -19.85
CA GLN A 74 17.23 2.70 -19.76
C GLN A 74 18.16 2.89 -18.55
N LYS A 75 18.44 1.81 -17.82
CA LYS A 75 19.28 1.72 -16.61
C LYS A 75 18.70 2.36 -15.35
N GLY A 76 18.42 3.65 -15.28
CA GLY A 76 17.94 4.28 -14.05
C GLY A 76 17.46 5.70 -14.28
N VAL A 77 16.79 6.29 -13.28
CA VAL A 77 16.28 7.67 -13.38
C VAL A 77 17.39 8.69 -13.05
N VAL A 78 17.41 9.80 -13.77
CA VAL A 78 18.37 10.90 -13.60
C VAL A 78 17.69 12.14 -13.01
N SER A 79 16.48 12.45 -13.46
CA SER A 79 15.71 13.57 -12.94
C SER A 79 14.22 13.30 -13.01
N ILE A 80 13.49 13.82 -12.02
CA ILE A 80 12.04 13.71 -11.86
C ILE A 80 11.51 15.13 -11.74
N LYS A 81 10.53 15.52 -12.57
CA LYS A 81 9.91 16.84 -12.50
C LYS A 81 8.94 16.92 -11.32
N ASP A 82 8.65 18.13 -10.86
CA ASP A 82 7.55 18.35 -9.93
C ASP A 82 6.24 17.82 -10.52
N GLN A 83 5.47 17.10 -9.71
CA GLN A 83 4.23 16.42 -10.12
C GLN A 83 4.43 15.42 -11.28
N ALA A 84 5.59 14.77 -11.36
CA ALA A 84 5.85 13.75 -12.38
C ALA A 84 4.82 12.62 -12.36
N HIS A 85 4.49 12.12 -13.55
CA HIS A 85 3.55 11.03 -13.76
C HIS A 85 4.27 9.83 -14.35
N PRO A 86 4.21 8.63 -13.73
CA PRO A 86 5.03 7.48 -14.12
C PRO A 86 4.72 6.96 -15.54
N ASN A 87 3.48 7.15 -16.02
CA ASN A 87 3.09 6.80 -17.40
C ASN A 87 3.32 7.92 -18.45
N ILE A 88 3.94 9.04 -18.08
CA ILE A 88 4.22 10.16 -19.00
C ILE A 88 5.73 10.34 -19.09
N PRO A 89 6.42 9.75 -20.09
CA PRO A 89 7.87 9.77 -20.17
C PRO A 89 8.48 11.18 -20.20
N SER A 90 7.76 12.21 -20.62
CA SER A 90 8.26 13.59 -20.62
C SER A 90 8.36 14.23 -19.23
N THR A 91 7.90 13.56 -18.17
CA THR A 91 7.96 14.09 -16.79
C THR A 91 9.16 13.60 -15.98
N PHE A 92 10.00 12.73 -16.54
CA PHE A 92 11.25 12.28 -15.93
C PHE A 92 12.27 11.92 -17.01
N THR A 93 13.55 11.88 -16.67
CA THR A 93 14.62 11.53 -17.60
C THR A 93 15.34 10.31 -17.09
N CYS A 94 15.58 9.32 -17.97
CA CYS A 94 16.39 8.15 -17.66
C CYS A 94 17.83 8.32 -18.16
N GLU A 95 18.75 7.54 -17.61
CA GLU A 95 20.19 7.62 -17.92
C GLU A 95 20.49 7.24 -19.38
N MET A 96 19.72 6.32 -19.96
CA MET A 96 19.93 5.83 -21.33
C MET A 96 18.65 5.88 -22.16
N GLU A 97 18.83 5.78 -23.48
CA GLU A 97 17.73 5.63 -24.43
C GLU A 97 16.95 4.33 -24.21
N THR A 98 15.67 4.35 -24.56
CA THR A 98 14.80 3.15 -24.49
C THR A 98 15.42 2.01 -25.29
N GLY A 99 15.51 0.83 -24.69
CA GLY A 99 16.09 -0.34 -25.33
C GLY A 99 17.61 -0.40 -25.39
N ALA A 100 18.34 0.57 -24.82
CA ALA A 100 19.81 0.53 -24.79
C ALA A 100 20.35 -0.71 -24.07
N ARG A 101 19.61 -1.24 -23.10
CA ARG A 101 19.90 -2.49 -22.39
C ARG A 101 18.83 -3.56 -22.63
N LYS A 102 18.67 -4.01 -23.88
CA LYS A 102 17.68 -5.05 -24.26
C LYS A 102 17.67 -6.29 -23.36
N LYS A 103 18.84 -6.75 -22.90
CA LYS A 103 18.97 -7.95 -22.04
C LYS A 103 18.30 -7.82 -20.66
N ASP A 104 18.03 -6.60 -20.21
CA ASP A 104 17.42 -6.31 -18.91
C ASP A 104 15.91 -6.06 -19.04
N MET A 105 15.41 -5.95 -20.28
CA MET A 105 14.01 -5.69 -20.58
C MET A 105 13.15 -6.95 -20.45
N LYS A 106 11.85 -6.72 -20.29
CA LYS A 106 10.85 -7.78 -20.26
C LYS A 106 10.54 -8.25 -21.67
N THR A 107 10.25 -9.53 -21.81
CA THR A 107 10.11 -10.18 -23.11
C THR A 107 8.68 -10.60 -23.39
N VAL A 108 8.33 -10.55 -24.67
CA VAL A 108 7.09 -11.10 -25.21
C VAL A 108 7.40 -12.00 -26.40
N VAL A 109 6.43 -12.83 -26.77
CA VAL A 109 6.44 -13.55 -28.05
C VAL A 109 5.19 -13.21 -28.85
N ILE A 110 5.26 -13.37 -30.17
CA ILE A 110 4.12 -13.14 -31.07
C ILE A 110 3.47 -14.49 -31.40
N ALA A 111 2.19 -14.64 -31.11
CA ALA A 111 1.43 -15.85 -31.43
C ALA A 111 0.97 -15.89 -32.90
N PRO A 112 0.50 -17.04 -33.43
CA PRO A 112 -0.19 -17.15 -34.72
C PRO A 112 -1.35 -16.16 -34.91
N SER A 113 -2.02 -15.78 -33.83
CA SER A 113 -3.09 -14.77 -33.84
C SER A 113 -2.58 -13.33 -34.02
N GLY A 114 -1.27 -13.10 -33.93
CA GLY A 114 -0.66 -11.77 -33.88
C GLY A 114 -0.68 -11.12 -32.48
N GLU A 115 -1.20 -11.82 -31.47
CA GLU A 115 -1.25 -11.32 -30.09
C GLU A 115 0.09 -11.51 -29.36
N TYR A 116 0.36 -10.64 -28.37
CA TYR A 116 1.59 -10.66 -27.59
C TYR A 116 1.42 -11.41 -26.27
N TYR A 117 2.25 -12.44 -26.07
CA TYR A 117 2.27 -13.22 -24.83
C TYR A 117 3.52 -12.90 -24.02
N LEU A 118 3.32 -12.49 -22.77
CA LEU A 118 4.37 -12.06 -21.84
C LEU A 118 5.16 -13.25 -21.32
N THR A 119 6.45 -13.35 -21.65
CA THR A 119 7.33 -14.46 -21.24
C THR A 119 8.21 -14.13 -20.03
N ASP A 120 8.49 -12.86 -19.77
CA ASP A 120 9.09 -12.38 -18.52
C ASP A 120 8.40 -11.09 -18.05
N GLY A 121 8.34 -10.86 -16.74
CA GLY A 121 7.90 -9.59 -16.18
C GLY A 121 6.53 -9.57 -15.50
N HIS A 122 5.85 -10.71 -15.30
CA HIS A 122 4.51 -10.76 -14.70
C HIS A 122 4.45 -10.04 -13.35
N HIS A 123 5.44 -10.20 -12.46
CA HIS A 123 5.48 -9.44 -11.20
C HIS A 123 5.72 -7.94 -11.43
N THR A 124 6.72 -7.56 -12.24
CA THR A 124 7.06 -6.15 -12.51
C THR A 124 5.87 -5.40 -13.11
N PHE A 125 5.21 -5.98 -14.11
CA PHE A 125 4.10 -5.32 -14.78
C PHE A 125 2.82 -5.33 -13.95
N ASN A 126 2.59 -6.32 -13.07
CA ASN A 126 1.52 -6.21 -12.08
C ASN A 126 1.81 -5.14 -11.00
N VAL A 127 3.07 -4.85 -10.68
CA VAL A 127 3.43 -3.68 -9.85
C VAL A 127 3.04 -2.40 -10.58
N PHE A 128 3.43 -2.23 -11.85
CA PHE A 128 3.07 -1.04 -12.65
C PHE A 128 1.57 -0.91 -12.89
N TYR A 129 0.86 -2.03 -13.00
CA TYR A 129 -0.58 -2.05 -13.08
C TYR A 129 -1.22 -1.50 -11.79
N ARG A 130 -0.68 -1.85 -10.61
CA ARG A 130 -1.30 -1.58 -9.30
C ARG A 130 -0.86 -0.26 -8.65
N MET A 131 0.33 0.24 -8.99
CA MET A 131 0.90 1.44 -8.38
C MET A 131 0.04 2.69 -8.66
N PRO A 132 0.18 3.76 -7.86
CA PRO A 132 -0.47 5.05 -8.15
C PRO A 132 -0.17 5.51 -9.58
N GLN A 133 -1.18 6.03 -10.28
CA GLN A 133 -1.07 6.48 -11.68
C GLN A 133 -0.63 5.38 -12.68
N GLY A 134 -0.77 4.12 -12.25
CA GLY A 134 -0.60 2.92 -13.07
C GLY A 134 -1.85 2.54 -13.86
N GLY A 135 -2.03 1.23 -14.06
CA GLY A 135 -3.25 0.64 -14.62
C GLY A 135 -3.05 -0.03 -15.99
N ALA A 136 -4.17 -0.47 -16.58
CA ALA A 136 -4.18 -1.25 -17.82
C ALA A 136 -3.62 -0.49 -19.05
N SER A 137 -3.71 0.84 -19.05
CA SER A 137 -3.16 1.71 -20.09
C SER A 137 -1.71 2.16 -19.81
N PHE A 138 -1.08 1.64 -18.75
CA PHE A 138 0.33 1.91 -18.49
C PHE A 138 1.17 1.36 -19.63
N ASN A 139 2.04 2.19 -20.21
CA ASN A 139 2.85 1.79 -21.35
C ASN A 139 4.22 1.30 -20.90
N VAL A 140 4.64 0.18 -21.46
CA VAL A 140 5.96 -0.41 -21.24
C VAL A 140 6.62 -0.72 -22.58
N ASN A 141 7.95 -0.73 -22.59
CA ASN A 141 8.70 -1.24 -23.72
C ASN A 141 9.16 -2.67 -23.42
N VAL A 142 8.96 -3.56 -24.39
CA VAL A 142 9.30 -4.98 -24.28
C VAL A 142 10.13 -5.41 -25.49
N VAL A 143 10.92 -6.46 -25.32
CA VAL A 143 11.64 -7.10 -26.42
C VAL A 143 10.82 -8.26 -26.97
N VAL A 144 10.68 -8.34 -28.28
CA VAL A 144 10.13 -9.53 -28.94
C VAL A 144 11.19 -10.62 -28.95
N ASP A 145 11.04 -11.61 -28.08
CA ASP A 145 12.02 -12.69 -27.93
C ASP A 145 11.90 -13.72 -29.06
N LYS A 146 10.67 -14.04 -29.48
CA LYS A 146 10.39 -14.97 -30.57
C LYS A 146 9.12 -14.61 -31.34
N ASP A 147 9.12 -14.96 -32.62
CA ASP A 147 7.96 -14.84 -33.51
C ASP A 147 7.45 -16.21 -33.97
N TYR A 148 6.23 -16.56 -33.54
CA TYR A 148 5.59 -17.82 -33.86
C TYR A 148 4.45 -17.70 -34.86
N ARG A 149 4.33 -16.59 -35.58
CA ARG A 149 3.23 -16.39 -36.54
C ARG A 149 3.15 -17.45 -37.63
N ASN A 150 4.28 -18.08 -37.94
CA ASN A 150 4.38 -19.16 -38.93
C ASN A 150 3.86 -20.52 -38.42
N LEU A 151 3.53 -20.67 -37.12
CA LEU A 151 2.94 -21.90 -36.62
C LEU A 151 1.48 -22.06 -37.07
N LYS A 152 1.09 -23.31 -37.32
CA LYS A 152 -0.18 -23.65 -37.97
C LYS A 152 -1.42 -23.18 -37.20
N ASN A 153 -1.38 -23.22 -35.86
CA ASN A 153 -2.50 -22.90 -34.98
C ASN A 153 -2.02 -22.68 -33.53
N MET A 154 -2.95 -22.30 -32.65
CA MET A 154 -2.64 -22.03 -31.24
C MET A 154 -2.18 -23.28 -30.46
N ASP A 155 -2.63 -24.49 -30.81
CA ASP A 155 -2.14 -25.71 -30.14
C ASP A 155 -0.65 -25.97 -30.46
N ALA A 156 -0.23 -25.75 -31.71
CA ALA A 156 1.17 -25.81 -32.08
C ALA A 156 1.99 -24.75 -31.34
N PHE A 157 1.45 -23.54 -31.19
CA PHE A 157 2.05 -22.47 -30.40
C PHE A 157 2.26 -22.84 -28.94
N TRP A 158 1.23 -23.30 -28.24
CA TRP A 158 1.36 -23.66 -26.82
C TRP A 158 2.29 -24.85 -26.58
N ASN A 159 2.29 -25.84 -27.48
CA ASN A 159 3.27 -26.92 -27.45
C ASN A 159 4.71 -26.40 -27.63
N GLN A 160 4.92 -25.41 -28.49
CA GLN A 160 6.24 -24.82 -28.68
C GLN A 160 6.65 -23.94 -27.49
N MET A 161 5.72 -23.16 -26.94
CA MET A 161 5.93 -22.38 -25.71
C MET A 161 6.38 -23.25 -24.54
N ALA A 162 5.78 -24.43 -24.38
CA ALA A 162 6.16 -25.37 -23.32
C ALA A 162 7.57 -25.95 -23.55
N LYS A 163 7.90 -26.32 -24.80
CA LYS A 163 9.25 -26.82 -25.16
C LYS A 163 10.34 -25.78 -24.94
N ASP A 164 10.03 -24.52 -25.25
CA ASP A 164 10.98 -23.42 -25.15
C ASP A 164 11.08 -22.85 -23.73
N GLY A 165 10.29 -23.37 -22.78
CA GLY A 165 10.30 -22.90 -21.40
C GLY A 165 9.71 -21.50 -21.22
N ASN A 166 8.75 -21.11 -22.07
CA ASN A 166 8.13 -19.78 -22.12
C ASN A 166 6.71 -19.74 -21.53
N THR A 167 6.20 -20.86 -21.01
CA THR A 167 4.93 -20.93 -20.29
C THR A 167 5.00 -21.84 -19.07
N TRP A 168 4.25 -21.49 -18.04
CA TRP A 168 4.06 -22.30 -16.84
C TRP A 168 2.59 -22.72 -16.75
N LEU A 169 2.33 -24.00 -16.92
CA LEU A 169 0.97 -24.57 -16.96
C LEU A 169 0.69 -25.42 -15.71
N PHE A 170 1.03 -24.88 -14.54
CA PHE A 170 0.63 -25.46 -13.25
C PHE A 170 0.01 -24.37 -12.37
N ASP A 171 -1.09 -24.69 -11.69
CA ASP A 171 -1.77 -23.78 -10.78
C ASP A 171 -1.00 -23.55 -9.46
N ASN A 172 -1.59 -22.78 -8.55
CA ASN A 172 -1.00 -22.51 -7.23
C ASN A 172 -1.12 -23.68 -6.23
N ASN A 173 -1.68 -24.83 -6.64
CA ASN A 173 -1.60 -26.10 -5.92
C ASN A 173 -0.46 -27.00 -6.48
N GLY A 174 0.08 -26.65 -7.65
CA GLY A 174 1.11 -27.42 -8.34
C GLY A 174 0.53 -28.43 -9.33
N GLU A 175 -0.78 -28.38 -9.58
CA GLU A 175 -1.51 -29.27 -10.48
C GLU A 175 -1.46 -28.74 -11.92
N ALA A 176 -1.40 -29.66 -12.88
CA ALA A 176 -1.33 -29.30 -14.29
C ALA A 176 -2.64 -28.64 -14.77
N ILE A 177 -2.52 -27.59 -15.56
CA ILE A 177 -3.66 -26.89 -16.18
C ILE A 177 -3.53 -26.82 -17.69
N SER A 178 -4.65 -26.60 -18.36
CA SER A 178 -4.67 -26.26 -19.79
C SER A 178 -4.34 -24.77 -20.00
N TYR A 179 -3.80 -24.42 -21.17
CA TYR A 179 -3.47 -23.02 -21.48
C TYR A 179 -4.70 -22.11 -21.50
N GLN A 180 -5.90 -22.67 -21.71
CA GLN A 180 -7.17 -21.94 -21.70
C GLN A 180 -7.55 -21.42 -20.30
N GLN A 181 -6.95 -21.99 -19.25
CA GLN A 181 -7.13 -21.54 -17.86
C GLN A 181 -6.17 -20.42 -17.48
N LEU A 182 -5.25 -20.03 -18.38
CA LEU A 182 -4.38 -18.89 -18.12
C LEU A 182 -5.18 -17.58 -18.09
N PRO A 183 -4.77 -16.61 -17.26
CA PRO A 183 -5.37 -15.29 -17.25
C PRO A 183 -5.28 -14.63 -18.63
N THR A 184 -6.32 -13.91 -19.03
CA THR A 184 -6.36 -13.25 -20.35
C THR A 184 -5.72 -11.86 -20.36
N SER A 185 -5.44 -11.29 -19.18
CA SER A 185 -4.84 -9.96 -19.02
C SER A 185 -4.07 -9.84 -17.71
N LEU A 186 -3.16 -8.86 -17.66
CA LEU A 186 -2.51 -8.43 -16.42
C LEU A 186 -3.51 -7.80 -15.44
N GLY A 187 -3.12 -7.71 -14.17
CA GLY A 187 -3.96 -7.26 -13.07
C GLY A 187 -4.02 -8.31 -11.98
N LEU A 188 -3.71 -7.93 -10.74
CA LEU A 188 -3.49 -8.88 -9.65
C LEU A 188 -4.68 -9.82 -9.41
N THR A 189 -5.91 -9.31 -9.56
CA THR A 189 -7.17 -10.07 -9.41
C THR A 189 -7.33 -11.20 -10.42
N ASN A 190 -6.60 -11.17 -11.54
CA ASN A 190 -6.66 -12.20 -12.57
C ASN A 190 -5.69 -13.36 -12.30
N PHE A 191 -4.76 -13.21 -11.34
CA PHE A 191 -3.79 -14.25 -10.99
C PHE A 191 -4.11 -14.85 -9.63
N ALA A 192 -3.89 -16.16 -9.49
CA ALA A 192 -3.86 -16.77 -8.17
C ALA A 192 -2.64 -16.26 -7.37
N ASN A 193 -2.80 -16.12 -6.06
CA ASN A 193 -1.68 -15.89 -5.14
C ASN A 193 -0.99 -17.23 -4.83
N ASP A 194 0.23 -17.40 -5.32
CA ASP A 194 1.09 -18.51 -4.92
C ASP A 194 1.99 -18.04 -3.76
N GLN A 195 1.63 -18.43 -2.53
CA GLN A 195 2.40 -18.07 -1.33
C GLN A 195 3.81 -18.66 -1.35
N TYR A 196 3.99 -19.83 -1.94
CA TYR A 196 5.31 -20.45 -2.10
C TYR A 196 6.15 -19.67 -3.09
N ARG A 197 5.54 -19.14 -4.15
CA ARG A 197 6.22 -18.22 -5.06
C ARG A 197 6.75 -17.00 -4.30
N SER A 198 5.98 -16.42 -3.39
CA SER A 198 6.47 -15.35 -2.50
C SER A 198 7.60 -15.83 -1.58
N LEU A 199 7.41 -16.92 -0.83
CA LEU A 199 8.42 -17.45 0.09
C LEU A 199 9.75 -17.78 -0.63
N MET A 200 9.70 -18.27 -1.86
CA MET A 200 10.88 -18.46 -2.69
C MET A 200 11.57 -17.13 -3.01
N TYR A 201 10.81 -16.08 -3.39
CA TYR A 201 11.39 -14.76 -3.63
C TYR A 201 12.13 -14.20 -2.41
N PHE A 202 11.53 -14.34 -1.21
CA PHE A 202 12.05 -13.80 0.04
C PHE A 202 13.15 -14.65 0.66
N SER A 203 13.20 -15.96 0.43
CA SER A 203 14.29 -16.84 0.91
C SER A 203 15.58 -16.73 0.08
N ARG A 204 15.57 -16.00 -1.05
CA ARG A 204 16.79 -15.76 -1.84
C ARG A 204 17.82 -14.98 -1.04
N GLY A 205 19.06 -15.47 -1.11
CA GLY A 205 20.18 -14.95 -0.33
C GLY A 205 20.27 -15.54 1.07
N VAL A 206 19.36 -16.44 1.47
CA VAL A 206 19.38 -17.13 2.76
C VAL A 206 19.83 -18.59 2.60
N GLY A 207 19.00 -19.44 2.00
CA GLY A 207 19.33 -20.85 1.72
C GLY A 207 19.72 -21.15 0.27
N TRP A 208 19.49 -20.21 -0.64
CA TRP A 208 19.73 -20.37 -2.07
C TRP A 208 19.77 -19.03 -2.80
N ASN A 209 20.18 -19.01 -4.07
CA ASN A 209 20.07 -17.85 -4.95
C ASN A 209 19.92 -18.25 -6.43
N LYS A 210 19.67 -17.29 -7.32
CA LYS A 210 19.66 -17.55 -8.76
C LYS A 210 21.03 -18.10 -9.21
N PRO A 211 21.07 -19.24 -9.94
CA PRO A 211 22.30 -19.75 -10.52
C PRO A 211 22.81 -18.82 -11.63
N SER A 212 24.10 -18.95 -11.96
CA SER A 212 24.73 -18.18 -13.04
C SER A 212 24.15 -18.52 -14.42
N GLN A 213 23.77 -19.79 -14.63
CA GLN A 213 23.03 -20.24 -15.80
C GLN A 213 21.53 -20.01 -15.56
N PRO A 214 20.84 -19.17 -16.34
CA PRO A 214 19.42 -18.92 -16.15
C PRO A 214 18.59 -20.21 -16.27
N VAL A 215 17.67 -20.40 -15.33
CA VAL A 215 16.71 -21.50 -15.35
C VAL A 215 15.31 -20.91 -15.49
N PRO A 216 14.59 -21.19 -16.60
CA PRO A 216 13.19 -20.77 -16.76
C PRO A 216 12.33 -21.28 -15.61
N PHE A 217 11.45 -20.43 -15.08
CA PHE A 217 10.56 -20.76 -13.96
C PHE A 217 11.24 -21.32 -12.70
N LEU A 218 12.53 -21.02 -12.47
CA LEU A 218 13.32 -21.46 -11.32
C LEU A 218 12.57 -21.41 -9.98
N GLU A 219 11.96 -20.26 -9.68
CA GLU A 219 11.25 -20.04 -8.41
C GLU A 219 9.96 -20.87 -8.32
N PHE A 220 9.33 -21.23 -9.44
CA PHE A 220 8.16 -22.13 -9.46
C PHE A 220 8.55 -23.59 -9.24
N TYR A 221 9.65 -24.07 -9.82
CA TYR A 221 10.16 -25.41 -9.55
C TYR A 221 10.50 -25.60 -8.07
N TRP A 222 11.17 -24.62 -7.46
CA TRP A 222 11.38 -24.64 -6.02
C TRP A 222 10.06 -24.59 -5.23
N SER A 223 9.11 -23.75 -5.66
CA SER A 223 7.78 -23.67 -5.03
C SER A 223 7.04 -25.01 -5.07
N LYS A 224 7.20 -25.81 -6.12
CA LYS A 224 6.65 -27.18 -6.22
C LYS A 224 7.29 -28.17 -5.26
N GLU A 225 8.57 -28.01 -4.91
CA GLU A 225 9.21 -28.88 -3.91
C GLU A 225 8.87 -28.45 -2.49
N VAL A 226 9.01 -27.17 -2.18
CA VAL A 226 8.79 -26.64 -0.83
C VAL A 226 7.38 -26.94 -0.34
N ARG A 227 6.36 -26.80 -1.19
CA ARG A 227 4.96 -27.10 -0.84
C ARG A 227 4.68 -28.55 -0.44
N LYS A 228 5.54 -29.50 -0.82
CA LYS A 228 5.37 -30.91 -0.43
C LYS A 228 5.74 -31.15 1.03
N ALA A 229 6.55 -30.26 1.61
CA ALA A 229 7.13 -30.45 2.94
C ALA A 229 6.73 -29.35 3.94
N ILE A 230 6.32 -28.18 3.46
CA ILE A 230 5.99 -27.02 4.29
C ILE A 230 4.58 -26.58 3.92
N ASP A 231 3.67 -26.56 4.90
CA ASP A 231 2.37 -25.90 4.74
C ASP A 231 2.52 -24.41 5.05
N ALA A 232 2.20 -23.55 4.08
CA ALA A 232 2.26 -22.11 4.29
C ALA A 232 1.24 -21.62 5.33
N ALA A 233 0.16 -22.37 5.56
CA ALA A 233 -0.86 -22.06 6.57
C ALA A 233 -0.36 -22.20 8.01
N ASP A 234 0.74 -22.93 8.23
CA ASP A 234 1.37 -23.07 9.56
C ASP A 234 2.05 -21.76 10.04
N PHE A 235 2.15 -20.75 9.18
CA PHE A 235 2.84 -19.50 9.46
C PHE A 235 1.92 -18.30 9.31
N ASP A 236 2.04 -17.36 10.23
CA ASP A 236 1.45 -16.04 10.07
C ASP A 236 2.28 -15.20 9.08
N LEU A 237 1.92 -15.26 7.80
CA LEU A 237 2.55 -14.46 6.74
C LEU A 237 2.15 -12.97 6.77
N ASN A 238 1.49 -12.50 7.83
CA ASN A 238 1.13 -11.10 8.04
C ASN A 238 1.86 -10.45 9.23
N SER A 239 2.74 -11.17 9.92
CA SER A 239 3.63 -10.60 10.94
C SER A 239 5.10 -10.84 10.63
N THR A 240 5.97 -9.96 11.13
CA THR A 240 7.42 -10.08 10.97
C THR A 240 7.93 -11.41 11.54
N GLU A 241 7.44 -11.80 12.71
CA GLU A 241 7.84 -13.05 13.38
C GLU A 241 7.35 -14.29 12.61
N GLY A 242 6.09 -14.32 12.18
CA GLY A 242 5.56 -15.45 11.41
C GLY A 242 6.25 -15.61 10.06
N TYR A 243 6.49 -14.49 9.35
CA TYR A 243 7.22 -14.51 8.09
C TYR A 243 8.70 -14.93 8.26
N ALA A 244 9.34 -14.53 9.36
CA ALA A 244 10.68 -14.98 9.75
C ALA A 244 10.73 -16.49 9.97
N LYS A 245 9.75 -17.07 10.68
CA LYS A 245 9.63 -18.52 10.85
C LYS A 245 9.47 -19.24 9.51
N ALA A 246 8.63 -18.72 8.62
CA ALA A 246 8.43 -19.29 7.28
C ALA A 246 9.72 -19.29 6.44
N VAL A 247 10.42 -18.15 6.37
CA VAL A 247 11.68 -18.04 5.61
C VAL A 247 12.76 -18.96 6.18
N ASN A 248 12.86 -19.08 7.51
CA ASN A 248 13.75 -20.02 8.17
C ASN A 248 13.43 -21.47 7.79
N ALA A 249 12.16 -21.88 7.90
CA ALA A 249 11.72 -23.23 7.56
C ALA A 249 12.03 -23.58 6.11
N VAL A 250 11.66 -22.70 5.16
CA VAL A 250 11.92 -22.87 3.73
C VAL A 250 13.42 -22.97 3.46
N SER A 251 14.23 -22.08 4.02
CA SER A 251 15.66 -22.05 3.78
C SER A 251 16.37 -23.30 4.33
N ASN A 252 16.01 -23.75 5.53
CA ASN A 252 16.57 -24.97 6.12
C ASN A 252 16.12 -26.22 5.36
N HIS A 253 14.85 -26.28 4.92
CA HIS A 253 14.38 -27.37 4.09
C HIS A 253 15.19 -27.46 2.79
N ILE A 254 15.34 -26.33 2.07
CA ILE A 254 16.15 -26.25 0.84
C ILE A 254 17.56 -26.76 1.11
N LEU A 255 18.23 -26.34 2.18
CA LEU A 255 19.59 -26.76 2.52
C LEU A 255 19.70 -28.26 2.85
N SER A 256 18.64 -28.87 3.38
CA SER A 256 18.61 -30.30 3.71
C SER A 256 18.40 -31.20 2.49
N MET A 257 17.94 -30.64 1.36
CA MET A 257 17.58 -31.43 0.19
C MET A 257 18.81 -31.96 -0.55
N ASP A 258 18.71 -33.21 -1.00
CA ASP A 258 19.65 -33.84 -1.94
C ASP A 258 18.84 -34.55 -3.03
N THR A 259 18.67 -33.87 -4.17
CA THR A 259 17.93 -34.38 -5.33
C THR A 259 18.48 -33.82 -6.62
N ASN A 260 18.34 -34.60 -7.69
CA ASN A 260 18.66 -34.22 -9.07
C ASN A 260 17.43 -33.80 -9.89
N ASN A 261 16.28 -33.62 -9.23
CA ASN A 261 15.03 -33.28 -9.90
C ASN A 261 14.16 -32.31 -9.07
N VAL A 262 14.66 -31.11 -8.82
CA VAL A 262 13.91 -30.09 -8.07
C VAL A 262 12.67 -29.68 -8.88
N GLY A 263 11.49 -30.02 -8.40
CA GLY A 263 10.19 -29.55 -8.92
C GLY A 263 9.75 -30.24 -10.19
N GLY A 264 10.48 -31.28 -10.64
CA GLY A 264 10.34 -31.85 -11.99
C GLY A 264 11.24 -31.19 -13.04
N SER A 265 12.22 -30.36 -12.65
CA SER A 265 13.11 -29.66 -13.58
C SER A 265 14.21 -30.53 -14.22
N ASN A 266 14.44 -31.74 -13.71
CA ASN A 266 15.63 -32.56 -14.00
C ASN A 266 16.97 -31.87 -13.67
N LEU A 267 16.95 -30.89 -12.76
CA LEU A 267 18.14 -30.21 -12.28
C LEU A 267 18.38 -30.51 -10.80
N SER A 268 19.65 -30.62 -10.44
CA SER A 268 20.09 -30.78 -9.06
C SER A 268 19.90 -29.52 -8.22
N VAL A 269 19.80 -29.71 -6.91
CA VAL A 269 19.74 -28.61 -5.93
C VAL A 269 20.87 -27.58 -6.13
N LYS A 270 22.09 -28.04 -6.49
CA LYS A 270 23.24 -27.17 -6.80
C LYS A 270 23.05 -26.39 -8.10
N GLN A 271 22.56 -27.03 -9.16
CA GLN A 271 22.23 -26.35 -10.43
C GLN A 271 21.09 -25.35 -10.25
N MET A 272 20.21 -25.59 -9.27
CA MET A 272 19.09 -24.72 -8.88
C MET A 272 19.49 -23.65 -7.86
N GLY A 273 20.79 -23.55 -7.51
CA GLY A 273 21.36 -22.46 -6.74
C GLY A 273 21.27 -22.59 -5.22
N GLN A 274 21.06 -23.81 -4.70
CA GLN A 274 21.18 -24.12 -3.27
C GLN A 274 22.56 -23.71 -2.73
N PHE A 275 22.59 -23.14 -1.53
CA PHE A 275 23.84 -22.84 -0.82
C PHE A 275 24.40 -24.06 -0.10
N SER A 276 25.68 -24.01 0.27
CA SER A 276 26.29 -25.03 1.12
C SER A 276 25.92 -24.90 2.61
N ALA A 277 25.47 -23.73 3.03
CA ALA A 277 25.11 -23.42 4.41
C ALA A 277 24.13 -22.25 4.49
N TYR A 278 23.49 -22.11 5.65
CA TYR A 278 22.57 -21.03 5.96
C TYR A 278 23.28 -19.67 6.01
N ASN A 279 22.77 -18.67 5.29
CA ASN A 279 23.32 -17.33 5.30
C ASN A 279 22.56 -16.39 6.26
N GLN A 280 23.03 -16.31 7.50
CA GLN A 280 22.45 -15.44 8.53
C GLN A 280 22.43 -13.96 8.10
N LYS A 281 23.50 -13.45 7.47
CA LYS A 281 23.55 -12.05 7.02
C LYS A 281 22.49 -11.73 5.98
N GLY A 282 22.17 -12.70 5.12
CA GLY A 282 21.10 -12.59 4.14
C GLY A 282 19.73 -12.50 4.80
N PHE A 283 19.51 -13.31 5.84
CA PHE A 283 18.31 -13.29 6.66
C PHE A 283 18.16 -11.96 7.41
N ASP A 284 19.19 -11.50 8.12
CA ASP A 284 19.15 -10.24 8.87
C ASP A 284 18.86 -9.05 7.95
N LYS A 285 19.47 -9.02 6.75
CA LYS A 285 19.21 -7.99 5.74
C LYS A 285 17.77 -8.00 5.22
N LEU A 286 17.10 -9.14 5.25
CA LEU A 286 15.73 -9.29 4.78
C LEU A 286 14.72 -8.64 5.76
N PHE A 287 14.98 -8.82 7.06
CA PHE A 287 14.08 -8.46 8.17
C PHE A 287 14.46 -7.16 8.90
N LYS A 288 15.58 -6.52 8.54
CA LYS A 288 15.91 -5.20 9.07
C LYS A 288 14.83 -4.17 8.77
N GLU A 289 14.83 -3.07 9.53
CA GLU A 289 14.03 -1.89 9.22
C GLU A 289 14.32 -1.39 7.79
N ARG A 290 13.27 -1.01 7.06
CA ARG A 290 13.30 -0.68 5.62
C ARG A 290 13.89 -1.81 4.77
N GLY A 291 13.77 -3.05 5.26
CA GLY A 291 14.04 -4.30 4.56
C GLY A 291 12.87 -4.71 3.67
N LYS A 292 13.03 -5.80 2.91
CA LYS A 292 11.96 -6.21 1.97
C LYS A 292 10.70 -6.66 2.68
N VAL A 293 10.84 -7.39 3.78
CA VAL A 293 9.69 -7.88 4.56
C VAL A 293 9.00 -6.71 5.25
N ASP A 294 9.76 -5.77 5.80
CA ASP A 294 9.21 -4.55 6.41
C ASP A 294 8.34 -3.75 5.43
N TYR A 295 8.85 -3.41 4.24
CA TYR A 295 8.05 -2.73 3.21
C TYR A 295 6.80 -3.51 2.79
N MET A 296 6.94 -4.84 2.64
CA MET A 296 5.84 -5.70 2.24
C MET A 296 4.74 -5.76 3.30
N LEU A 297 5.10 -5.98 4.57
CA LEU A 297 4.14 -6.07 5.68
C LEU A 297 3.45 -4.73 5.90
N ARG A 298 4.19 -3.60 5.86
CA ARG A 298 3.60 -2.26 5.91
C ARG A 298 2.59 -2.04 4.78
N TYR A 299 2.89 -2.49 3.56
CA TYR A 299 1.94 -2.40 2.45
C TYR A 299 0.72 -3.31 2.64
N LYS A 300 0.91 -4.52 3.19
CA LYS A 300 -0.21 -5.45 3.48
C LYS A 300 -1.12 -4.88 4.55
N THR A 301 -0.59 -4.43 5.68
CA THR A 301 -1.39 -3.80 6.75
C THR A 301 -2.13 -2.57 6.24
N THR A 302 -1.47 -1.79 5.38
CA THR A 302 -2.06 -0.67 4.64
C THR A 302 -3.22 -1.07 3.71
N SER A 303 -3.16 -2.26 3.08
CA SER A 303 -4.05 -2.67 1.98
C SER A 303 -5.11 -3.71 2.35
N THR A 304 -4.98 -4.43 3.46
CA THR A 304 -5.93 -5.50 3.86
C THR A 304 -6.98 -5.08 4.89
N ALA A 305 -6.74 -4.07 5.73
CA ALA A 305 -7.78 -3.43 6.55
C ALA A 305 -7.16 -2.29 7.40
N ASN A 306 -7.82 -1.13 7.43
CA ASN A 306 -7.79 -0.16 8.54
C ASN A 306 -6.50 0.64 8.77
N GLY A 307 -6.14 1.52 7.83
CA GLY A 307 -5.03 2.48 8.04
C GLY A 307 -4.98 3.59 7.01
N LEU A 308 -4.24 3.39 5.92
CA LEU A 308 -3.91 4.49 5.01
C LEU A 308 -5.03 4.89 4.04
N SER A 309 -6.13 4.14 3.89
CA SER A 309 -7.31 4.72 3.23
C SER A 309 -7.94 5.85 4.07
N TYR A 310 -7.81 5.80 5.40
CA TYR A 310 -8.25 6.87 6.30
C TYR A 310 -7.25 8.02 6.36
N ASP A 311 -5.96 7.75 6.15
CA ASP A 311 -4.91 8.78 6.12
C ASP A 311 -4.88 9.55 4.79
N LEU A 312 -5.00 8.85 3.66
CA LEU A 312 -5.08 9.47 2.32
C LEU A 312 -6.34 10.33 2.12
N ALA A 313 -7.34 10.20 2.98
CA ALA A 313 -8.54 11.04 2.98
C ALA A 313 -8.32 12.41 3.67
N ALA A 314 -7.30 12.53 4.53
CA ALA A 314 -6.96 13.77 5.23
C ALA A 314 -5.86 14.52 4.46
N ALA A 315 -6.09 15.80 4.19
CA ALA A 315 -4.99 16.69 3.82
C ALA A 315 -4.10 16.95 5.05
N SER A 316 -2.78 16.94 4.88
CA SER A 316 -1.83 17.48 5.86
C SER A 316 -1.60 18.96 5.59
N ALA A 317 -1.31 19.73 6.63
CA ALA A 317 -0.99 21.15 6.49
C ALA A 317 0.23 21.32 5.55
N PRO A 318 0.18 22.22 4.56
CA PRO A 318 1.24 22.35 3.55
C PRO A 318 2.64 22.64 4.10
N ALA A 319 2.70 23.20 5.31
CA ALA A 319 3.95 23.53 5.99
C ALA A 319 4.64 22.32 6.65
N LEU A 320 3.98 21.15 6.72
CA LEU A 320 4.53 19.95 7.33
C LEU A 320 5.30 19.11 6.32
N LYS A 321 6.43 18.59 6.78
CA LYS A 321 7.22 17.59 6.06
C LYS A 321 6.84 16.20 6.56
N GLN A 322 6.43 15.32 5.64
CA GLN A 322 6.28 13.92 5.97
C GLN A 322 7.65 13.25 6.09
N LEU A 323 7.99 12.75 7.28
CA LEU A 323 9.25 12.06 7.53
C LEU A 323 9.15 10.57 7.21
N ASP A 324 7.99 9.98 7.52
CA ASP A 324 7.59 8.61 7.19
C ASP A 324 6.05 8.48 7.17
N SER A 325 5.51 7.27 7.03
CA SER A 325 4.06 7.02 6.99
C SER A 325 3.31 7.38 8.27
N PHE A 326 4.02 7.65 9.36
CA PHE A 326 3.45 7.81 10.70
C PHE A 326 3.89 9.10 11.38
N THR A 327 4.71 9.92 10.72
CA THR A 327 5.31 11.10 11.33
C THR A 327 5.28 12.28 10.37
N LEU A 328 4.63 13.36 10.80
CA LEU A 328 4.67 14.67 10.17
C LEU A 328 5.48 15.61 11.05
N GLU A 329 6.36 16.41 10.47
CA GLU A 329 7.20 17.35 11.21
C GLU A 329 7.05 18.78 10.69
N ALA A 330 6.84 19.73 11.60
CA ALA A 330 6.81 21.15 11.36
C ALA A 330 8.22 21.77 11.40
N ASN A 331 8.39 22.92 10.75
CA ASN A 331 9.66 23.67 10.78
C ASN A 331 9.96 24.29 12.17
N SER A 332 8.91 24.61 12.92
CA SER A 332 8.95 25.24 14.24
C SER A 332 8.14 24.43 15.24
N SER A 333 8.32 24.70 16.54
CA SER A 333 7.57 24.01 17.58
C SER A 333 6.10 24.40 17.52
N PHE A 334 5.19 23.44 17.73
CA PHE A 334 3.77 23.74 17.95
C PHE A 334 3.56 24.55 19.24
N ASN A 335 4.46 24.44 20.20
CA ASN A 335 4.49 25.26 21.40
C ASN A 335 5.06 26.67 21.16
N ASP A 336 5.44 27.06 19.93
CA ASP A 336 5.72 28.47 19.62
C ASP A 336 4.44 29.31 19.60
N TYR A 337 3.28 28.67 19.40
CA TYR A 337 1.96 29.31 19.48
C TYR A 337 1.50 29.46 20.94
N PRO A 338 0.92 30.61 21.33
CA PRO A 338 0.29 30.75 22.65
C PRO A 338 -1.02 29.95 22.70
N ALA A 339 -1.39 29.44 23.89
CA ALA A 339 -2.67 28.76 24.10
C ALA A 339 -3.87 29.63 23.68
N ALA A 340 -3.86 30.90 24.09
CA ALA A 340 -4.88 31.87 23.76
C ALA A 340 -4.29 33.28 23.57
N SER A 341 -4.92 34.07 22.71
CA SER A 341 -4.63 35.48 22.52
C SER A 341 -5.26 36.36 23.61
N ALA A 342 -4.91 37.65 23.64
CA ALA A 342 -5.39 38.59 24.66
C ALA A 342 -6.91 38.87 24.55
N ASP A 343 -7.49 38.69 23.37
CA ASP A 343 -8.92 38.80 23.06
C ASP A 343 -9.70 37.49 23.29
N GLY A 344 -9.05 36.45 23.84
CA GLY A 344 -9.72 35.20 24.23
C GLY A 344 -9.92 34.18 23.10
N ILE A 345 -9.33 34.41 21.93
CA ILE A 345 -9.28 33.41 20.85
C ILE A 345 -8.22 32.36 21.18
N VAL A 346 -8.60 31.09 21.09
CA VAL A 346 -7.75 29.94 21.44
C VAL A 346 -7.07 29.42 20.16
N ASN A 347 -5.81 29.00 20.25
CA ASN A 347 -5.17 28.25 19.17
C ASN A 347 -5.41 26.75 19.40
N ALA A 348 -5.85 26.04 18.36
CA ALA A 348 -5.98 24.58 18.39
C ALA A 348 -5.07 23.96 17.32
N ILE A 349 -4.29 22.96 17.72
CA ILE A 349 -3.51 22.11 16.81
C ILE A 349 -4.43 20.98 16.38
N VAL A 350 -4.74 20.88 15.08
CA VAL A 350 -5.59 19.82 14.56
C VAL A 350 -4.78 18.56 14.32
N GLU A 351 -5.05 17.48 15.04
CA GLU A 351 -4.34 16.20 14.92
C GLU A 351 -5.14 15.21 14.07
N ILE A 352 -6.46 15.20 14.23
CA ILE A 352 -7.39 14.35 13.50
C ILE A 352 -8.44 15.23 12.80
N PRO A 353 -8.34 15.42 11.48
CA PRO A 353 -9.35 16.15 10.72
C PRO A 353 -10.74 15.52 10.82
N THR A 354 -11.79 16.35 10.82
CA THR A 354 -13.18 15.88 10.88
C THR A 354 -13.48 14.86 9.77
N GLY A 355 -14.28 13.84 10.09
CA GLY A 355 -14.62 12.75 9.18
C GLY A 355 -13.52 11.69 9.00
N THR A 356 -12.35 11.84 9.63
CA THR A 356 -11.27 10.84 9.56
C THR A 356 -11.14 10.04 10.86
N SER A 357 -10.47 8.88 10.80
CA SER A 357 -10.41 7.90 11.91
C SER A 357 -9.00 7.48 12.32
N ALA A 358 -7.96 7.93 11.60
CA ALA A 358 -6.57 7.66 11.97
C ALA A 358 -6.25 8.45 13.25
N LYS A 359 -5.80 7.76 14.30
CA LYS A 359 -5.52 8.39 15.58
C LYS A 359 -4.09 8.94 15.60
N TRP A 360 -3.99 10.21 15.25
CA TRP A 360 -2.77 11.00 15.34
C TRP A 360 -2.78 11.85 16.60
N GLU A 361 -1.59 12.17 17.10
CA GLU A 361 -1.38 12.95 18.32
C GLU A 361 -0.09 13.78 18.20
N LEU A 362 0.01 14.87 18.97
CA LEU A 362 1.28 15.58 19.14
C LEU A 362 2.31 14.64 19.82
N SER A 363 3.54 14.61 19.28
CA SER A 363 4.60 13.77 19.85
C SER A 363 5.04 14.27 21.22
N LYS A 364 5.06 13.37 22.20
CA LYS A 364 5.55 13.65 23.56
C LYS A 364 7.06 13.89 23.61
N ASP A 365 7.81 13.36 22.64
CA ASP A 365 9.27 13.45 22.58
C ASP A 365 9.77 14.64 21.74
N ASN A 366 8.93 15.15 20.83
CA ASN A 366 9.30 16.22 19.93
C ASN A 366 8.08 17.08 19.58
N ASP A 367 8.01 18.27 20.15
CA ASP A 367 6.92 19.23 20.00
C ASP A 367 6.80 19.86 18.60
N LYS A 368 7.58 19.39 17.62
CA LYS A 368 7.44 19.72 16.19
C LYS A 368 6.70 18.64 15.42
N GLN A 369 6.42 17.49 16.03
CA GLN A 369 5.93 16.31 15.33
C GLN A 369 4.49 15.99 15.70
N VAL A 370 3.69 15.66 14.69
CA VAL A 370 2.40 14.97 14.85
C VAL A 370 2.61 13.55 14.38
N ILE A 371 2.36 12.58 15.25
CA ILE A 371 2.63 11.16 15.03
C ILE A 371 1.35 10.35 15.02
N TRP A 372 1.34 9.27 14.25
CA TRP A 372 0.27 8.30 14.29
C TRP A 372 0.50 7.36 15.46
N GLU A 373 -0.41 7.38 16.43
CA GLU A 373 -0.36 6.50 17.60
C GLU A 373 -0.27 5.04 17.16
N HIS A 374 0.62 4.27 17.77
CA HIS A 374 0.72 2.82 17.55
C HIS A 374 0.16 2.06 18.75
N LYS A 375 -0.77 1.14 18.51
CA LYS A 375 -1.31 0.24 19.54
C LYS A 375 -1.12 -1.20 19.11
N LYS A 376 -0.49 -2.02 19.97
CA LYS A 376 -0.15 -3.44 19.70
C LYS A 376 0.65 -3.64 18.41
N GLY A 377 1.59 -2.72 18.12
CA GLY A 377 2.51 -2.82 16.98
C GLY A 377 1.91 -2.41 15.62
N ALA A 378 0.71 -1.83 15.60
CA ALA A 378 0.08 -1.30 14.39
C ALA A 378 -0.42 0.14 14.60
N PRO A 379 -0.49 0.98 13.55
CA PRO A 379 -1.09 2.30 13.62
C PRO A 379 -2.55 2.20 14.08
N ARG A 380 -2.93 3.02 15.05
CA ARG A 380 -4.25 2.99 15.66
C ARG A 380 -5.26 3.69 14.76
N VAL A 381 -6.32 2.99 14.40
CA VAL A 381 -7.50 3.57 13.77
C VAL A 381 -8.69 3.37 14.69
N VAL A 382 -9.49 4.41 14.86
CA VAL A 382 -10.78 4.30 15.55
C VAL A 382 -11.72 3.47 14.68
N ASN A 383 -12.10 2.29 15.17
CA ASN A 383 -13.01 1.37 14.47
C ASN A 383 -14.48 1.76 14.71
N TYR A 384 -14.83 2.97 14.30
CA TYR A 384 -16.17 3.55 14.41
C TYR A 384 -16.42 4.52 13.25
N LEU A 385 -17.30 5.51 13.43
CA LEU A 385 -17.39 6.65 12.51
C LEU A 385 -16.14 7.53 12.61
N GLY A 386 -15.85 8.31 11.56
CA GLY A 386 -14.86 9.38 11.64
C GLY A 386 -15.23 10.40 12.72
N TYR A 387 -14.25 11.13 13.22
CA TYR A 387 -14.47 12.14 14.26
C TYR A 387 -15.51 13.18 13.79
N PRO A 388 -16.50 13.56 14.62
CA PRO A 388 -17.58 14.47 14.22
C PRO A 388 -17.15 15.95 14.17
N GLY A 389 -15.92 16.25 14.59
CA GLY A 389 -15.29 17.56 14.52
C GLY A 389 -13.77 17.39 14.36
N ASN A 390 -13.06 18.48 14.11
CA ASN A 390 -11.60 18.43 14.08
C ASN A 390 -11.10 18.24 15.51
N TYR A 391 -10.28 17.23 15.74
CA TYR A 391 -9.80 16.86 17.07
C TYR A 391 -8.31 17.15 17.20
N GLY A 392 -7.88 17.57 18.38
CA GLY A 392 -6.48 17.69 18.73
C GLY A 392 -6.32 18.42 20.05
N SER A 393 -5.30 19.27 20.13
CA SER A 393 -4.81 19.81 21.39
C SER A 393 -4.63 21.33 21.39
N ILE A 394 -4.55 21.92 22.58
CA ILE A 394 -4.23 23.35 22.78
C ILE A 394 -2.75 23.48 23.20
N PRO A 395 -1.92 24.25 22.46
CA PRO A 395 -0.50 24.41 22.78
C PRO A 395 -0.29 25.08 24.13
N ARG A 396 0.85 24.80 24.79
CA ARG A 396 1.21 25.38 26.10
C ARG A 396 0.15 25.17 27.18
N THR A 397 -0.44 23.97 27.21
CA THR A 397 -1.33 23.53 28.27
C THR A 397 -0.90 22.15 28.74
N ALA A 398 -1.14 21.85 30.00
CA ALA A 398 -1.03 20.52 30.58
C ALA A 398 -1.92 20.51 31.82
N LEU A 399 -2.86 19.57 31.91
CA LEU A 399 -3.71 19.49 33.10
C LEU A 399 -2.92 18.93 34.29
N PRO A 400 -3.09 19.47 35.51
CA PRO A 400 -2.63 18.80 36.71
C PRO A 400 -3.35 17.46 36.90
N LYS A 401 -2.67 16.46 37.46
CA LYS A 401 -3.27 15.15 37.81
C LYS A 401 -4.53 15.25 38.68
N GLU A 402 -4.59 16.26 39.56
CA GLU A 402 -5.76 16.55 40.41
C GLU A 402 -7.02 16.98 39.64
N PHE A 403 -6.88 17.34 38.37
CA PHE A 403 -7.97 17.68 37.45
C PHE A 403 -8.09 16.68 36.28
N GLY A 404 -7.55 15.47 36.42
CA GLY A 404 -7.59 14.43 35.37
C GLY A 404 -6.48 14.51 34.33
N GLY A 405 -5.44 15.33 34.55
CA GLY A 405 -4.34 15.40 33.59
C GLY A 405 -3.41 14.19 33.63
N ASP A 406 -3.03 13.71 32.45
CA ASP A 406 -2.06 12.63 32.24
C ASP A 406 -0.66 13.16 31.83
N GLY A 407 -0.52 14.48 31.72
CA GLY A 407 0.69 15.17 31.25
C GLY A 407 0.61 15.60 29.79
N ASP A 408 -0.46 15.26 29.08
CA ASP A 408 -0.68 15.68 27.70
C ASP A 408 -1.32 17.08 27.63
N PRO A 409 -1.16 17.78 26.49
CA PRO A 409 -1.91 19.00 26.20
C PRO A 409 -3.42 18.80 26.30
N LEU A 410 -4.14 19.88 26.63
CA LEU A 410 -5.58 19.84 26.81
C LEU A 410 -6.30 19.53 25.49
N ASP A 411 -7.13 18.49 25.51
CA ASP A 411 -7.94 18.04 24.38
C ASP A 411 -9.00 19.07 23.99
N VAL A 412 -9.19 19.24 22.67
CA VAL A 412 -10.23 20.09 22.09
C VAL A 412 -10.88 19.43 20.87
N ILE A 413 -12.21 19.49 20.80
CA ILE A 413 -12.97 19.24 19.57
C ILE A 413 -13.46 20.57 18.99
N VAL A 414 -13.12 20.80 17.73
CA VAL A 414 -13.43 22.02 16.97
C VAL A 414 -14.49 21.72 15.92
N LEU A 415 -15.67 22.31 16.10
CA LEU A 415 -16.81 22.17 15.20
C LEU A 415 -16.66 23.09 13.98
N GLY A 416 -16.83 22.50 12.79
CA GLY A 416 -16.72 23.19 11.52
C GLY A 416 -16.34 22.24 10.38
N GLN A 417 -15.96 22.83 9.25
CA GLN A 417 -15.40 22.09 8.12
C GLN A 417 -14.06 21.43 8.46
N SER A 418 -13.63 20.48 7.61
CA SER A 418 -12.36 19.79 7.79
C SER A 418 -11.18 20.74 7.70
N VAL A 419 -10.29 20.65 8.68
CA VAL A 419 -9.02 21.37 8.73
C VAL A 419 -7.87 20.38 8.51
N PRO A 420 -6.86 20.71 7.70
CA PRO A 420 -5.68 19.86 7.50
C PRO A 420 -4.97 19.45 8.80
N ARG A 421 -4.41 18.24 8.81
CA ARG A 421 -3.64 17.72 9.94
C ARG A 421 -2.38 18.54 10.20
N GLY A 422 -2.14 18.83 11.47
CA GLY A 422 -1.09 19.66 12.04
C GLY A 422 -1.19 21.13 11.63
N GLU A 423 -2.36 21.59 11.19
CA GLU A 423 -2.64 23.02 11.10
C GLU A 423 -2.98 23.58 12.49
N VAL A 424 -2.48 24.78 12.79
CA VAL A 424 -2.83 25.52 13.99
C VAL A 424 -3.85 26.58 13.62
N VAL A 425 -5.07 26.47 14.14
CA VAL A 425 -6.19 27.33 13.77
C VAL A 425 -6.74 28.13 14.95
N PRO A 426 -7.16 29.39 14.74
CA PRO A 426 -7.83 30.19 15.75
C PRO A 426 -9.30 29.74 15.92
N VAL A 427 -9.67 29.40 17.14
CA VAL A 427 -10.99 28.87 17.49
C VAL A 427 -11.61 29.66 18.64
N ARG A 428 -12.95 29.72 18.67
CA ARG A 428 -13.69 30.25 19.82
C ARG A 428 -14.14 29.11 20.71
N LEU A 429 -13.72 29.15 21.97
CA LEU A 429 -14.17 28.21 22.99
C LEU A 429 -15.62 28.53 23.39
N ILE A 430 -16.50 27.52 23.39
CA ILE A 430 -17.94 27.70 23.65
C ILE A 430 -18.47 26.84 24.81
N GLY A 431 -17.66 25.90 25.30
CA GLY A 431 -17.99 25.04 26.43
C GLY A 431 -17.01 23.89 26.63
N VAL A 432 -17.40 22.94 27.48
CA VAL A 432 -16.65 21.72 27.78
C VAL A 432 -17.59 20.52 27.81
N MET A 433 -17.15 19.39 27.23
CA MET A 433 -17.82 18.10 27.33
C MET A 433 -17.17 17.30 28.45
N LYS A 434 -17.95 16.92 29.47
CA LYS A 434 -17.45 16.23 30.65
C LYS A 434 -17.55 14.73 30.47
N MET A 435 -16.41 14.04 30.55
CA MET A 435 -16.35 12.60 30.28
C MET A 435 -15.59 11.87 31.39
N LEU A 436 -15.93 10.60 31.58
CA LEU A 436 -15.07 9.64 32.25
C LEU A 436 -14.52 8.63 31.24
N ASP A 437 -13.27 8.22 31.42
CA ASP A 437 -12.62 7.11 30.73
C ASP A 437 -12.15 6.10 31.78
N ASP A 438 -12.82 4.95 31.86
CA ASP A 438 -12.58 3.94 32.91
C ASP A 438 -12.63 4.52 34.35
N GLY A 439 -13.47 5.55 34.55
CA GLY A 439 -13.67 6.24 35.82
C GLY A 439 -12.69 7.39 36.10
N GLU A 440 -11.73 7.64 35.21
CA GLU A 440 -10.83 8.80 35.26
C GLU A 440 -11.42 9.98 34.48
N GLN A 441 -11.19 11.21 34.92
CA GLN A 441 -11.73 12.41 34.28
C GLN A 441 -11.03 12.67 32.93
N ASP A 442 -11.79 12.78 31.84
CA ASP A 442 -11.29 12.97 30.46
C ASP A 442 -12.03 14.10 29.73
N ASP A 443 -12.07 15.29 30.35
CA ASP A 443 -12.80 16.44 29.82
C ASP A 443 -12.25 16.92 28.49
N LYS A 444 -13.15 17.27 27.56
CA LYS A 444 -12.79 17.75 26.23
C LYS A 444 -13.36 19.13 26.01
N LEU A 445 -12.49 20.10 25.72
CA LEU A 445 -12.94 21.45 25.39
C LEU A 445 -13.69 21.45 24.05
N VAL A 446 -14.71 22.29 23.94
CA VAL A 446 -15.56 22.38 22.75
C VAL A 446 -15.43 23.78 22.17
N ALA A 447 -14.98 23.84 20.92
CA ALA A 447 -14.75 25.09 20.22
C ALA A 447 -15.38 25.11 18.83
N VAL A 448 -15.47 26.29 18.23
CA VAL A 448 -15.94 26.49 16.85
C VAL A 448 -14.88 27.22 16.04
N LEU A 449 -14.79 26.89 14.74
CA LEU A 449 -13.96 27.66 13.81
C LEU A 449 -14.45 29.11 13.70
N THR A 450 -13.53 30.07 13.74
CA THR A 450 -13.84 31.51 13.69
C THR A 450 -14.05 32.04 12.28
N ASN A 451 -13.58 31.32 11.26
CA ASN A 451 -13.68 31.69 9.84
C ASN A 451 -14.22 30.51 9.04
N ASP A 452 -14.87 30.84 7.92
CA ASP A 452 -15.35 29.89 6.92
C ASP A 452 -16.17 28.71 7.47
N SER A 453 -16.90 28.91 8.57
CA SER A 453 -17.69 27.86 9.22
C SER A 453 -19.15 28.31 9.41
N PRO A 454 -20.14 27.40 9.28
CA PRO A 454 -21.51 27.67 9.72
C PRO A 454 -21.57 28.09 11.20
N PHE A 455 -20.64 27.60 12.02
CA PHE A 455 -20.61 27.87 13.46
C PHE A 455 -19.84 29.14 13.84
N LYS A 456 -19.34 29.93 12.88
CA LYS A 456 -18.43 31.05 13.13
C LYS A 456 -18.97 32.12 14.09
N ASP A 457 -20.30 32.29 14.14
CA ASP A 457 -20.97 33.30 14.97
C ASP A 457 -21.47 32.72 16.30
N VAL A 458 -21.36 31.40 16.50
CA VAL A 458 -21.75 30.75 17.76
C VAL A 458 -20.78 31.14 18.88
N SER A 459 -21.33 31.53 20.02
CA SER A 459 -20.59 32.01 21.20
C SER A 459 -20.79 31.16 22.45
N SER A 460 -21.75 30.24 22.48
CA SER A 460 -22.02 29.34 23.61
C SER A 460 -22.67 28.03 23.18
N LEU A 461 -22.59 26.99 24.01
CA LEU A 461 -23.34 25.73 23.79
C LEU A 461 -24.87 25.94 23.70
N ASN A 462 -25.42 26.89 24.47
CA ASN A 462 -26.85 27.21 24.40
C ASN A 462 -27.22 27.78 23.03
N GLU A 463 -26.41 28.68 22.48
CA GLU A 463 -26.61 29.21 21.14
C GLU A 463 -26.43 28.13 20.07
N LEU A 464 -25.45 27.24 20.24
CA LEU A 464 -25.24 26.09 19.37
C LEU A 464 -26.50 25.22 19.28
N ASN A 465 -27.07 24.83 20.43
CA ASN A 465 -28.25 23.96 20.47
C ASN A 465 -29.51 24.62 19.90
N ASN A 466 -29.68 25.92 20.15
CA ASN A 466 -30.83 26.67 19.63
C ASN A 466 -30.76 26.87 18.11
N THR A 467 -29.55 27.04 17.56
CA THR A 467 -29.35 27.34 16.14
C THR A 467 -29.16 26.07 15.30
N TYR A 468 -28.50 25.06 15.88
CA TYR A 468 -28.09 23.82 15.23
C TYR A 468 -28.47 22.60 16.11
N PRO A 469 -29.78 22.27 16.16
CA PRO A 469 -30.27 21.20 17.03
C PRO A 469 -29.62 19.85 16.70
N GLY A 470 -29.28 19.08 17.74
CA GLY A 470 -28.71 17.73 17.63
C GLY A 470 -27.18 17.66 17.50
N VAL A 471 -26.48 18.78 17.29
CA VAL A 471 -25.01 18.78 17.21
C VAL A 471 -24.37 18.26 18.51
N GLN A 472 -24.83 18.76 19.66
CA GLN A 472 -24.33 18.32 20.96
C GLN A 472 -24.58 16.83 21.20
N ASP A 473 -25.75 16.32 20.82
CA ASP A 473 -26.10 14.90 20.95
C ASP A 473 -25.19 14.02 20.07
N ILE A 474 -24.95 14.42 18.82
CA ILE A 474 -24.07 13.68 17.89
C ILE A 474 -22.65 13.58 18.46
N VAL A 475 -22.10 14.69 18.96
CA VAL A 475 -20.74 14.72 19.52
C VAL A 475 -20.67 13.87 20.78
N GLY A 476 -21.61 14.04 21.72
CA GLY A 476 -21.66 13.28 22.97
C GLY A 476 -21.78 11.77 22.73
N LEU A 477 -22.74 11.35 21.90
CA LEU A 477 -22.94 9.94 21.57
C LEU A 477 -21.73 9.32 20.87
N TRP A 478 -21.02 10.09 20.04
CA TRP A 478 -19.82 9.60 19.40
C TRP A 478 -18.74 9.28 20.42
N PHE A 479 -18.43 10.20 21.35
CA PHE A 479 -17.39 10.00 22.36
C PHE A 479 -17.75 8.97 23.44
N GLU A 480 -19.03 8.78 23.72
CA GLU A 480 -19.49 7.72 24.60
C GLU A 480 -19.31 6.32 23.99
N ASN A 481 -19.29 6.19 22.65
CA ASN A 481 -19.34 4.87 21.98
C ASN A 481 -18.12 4.52 21.12
N TYR A 482 -17.22 5.45 20.80
CA TYR A 482 -16.15 5.23 19.81
C TYR A 482 -15.13 4.12 20.17
N LYS A 483 -15.04 3.75 21.46
CA LYS A 483 -14.20 2.63 21.93
C LYS A 483 -14.91 1.27 21.93
N GLY A 484 -16.19 1.22 21.56
CA GLY A 484 -17.04 0.03 21.58
C GLY A 484 -17.71 -0.22 22.94
N PRO A 485 -18.53 -1.27 23.05
CA PRO A 485 -19.40 -1.52 24.21
C PRO A 485 -18.69 -1.65 25.56
N ASP A 486 -17.45 -2.16 25.56
CA ASP A 486 -16.62 -2.35 26.76
C ASP A 486 -15.55 -1.24 26.88
N GLY A 487 -15.82 -0.06 26.30
CA GLY A 487 -14.84 1.01 26.11
C GLY A 487 -14.65 1.95 27.30
N GLY A 488 -15.48 1.84 28.34
CA GLY A 488 -15.34 2.61 29.59
C GLY A 488 -15.64 4.11 29.49
N MET A 489 -16.15 4.59 28.36
CA MET A 489 -16.45 6.02 28.15
C MET A 489 -17.84 6.37 28.68
N GLU A 490 -17.96 7.41 29.51
CA GLU A 490 -19.23 7.87 30.06
C GLU A 490 -19.38 9.39 29.94
N LEU A 491 -20.48 9.86 29.34
CA LEU A 491 -20.81 11.28 29.28
C LEU A 491 -21.44 11.74 30.62
N GLN A 492 -20.76 12.64 31.33
CA GLN A 492 -21.24 13.21 32.59
C GLN A 492 -22.07 14.49 32.40
N GLY A 493 -21.98 15.11 31.22
CA GLY A 493 -22.73 16.31 30.87
C GLY A 493 -21.86 17.37 30.19
N TRP A 494 -22.32 18.61 30.24
CA TRP A 494 -21.70 19.72 29.53
C TRP A 494 -21.55 20.93 30.45
N GLY A 495 -20.44 21.64 30.33
CA GLY A 495 -20.16 22.92 30.99
C GLY A 495 -20.14 24.07 30.00
N ASP A 496 -20.43 25.28 30.49
CA ASP A 496 -20.45 26.50 29.68
C ASP A 496 -19.03 27.02 29.36
N ASP A 497 -18.97 28.12 28.62
CA ASP A 497 -17.73 28.79 28.24
C ASP A 497 -16.95 29.31 29.46
N VAL A 498 -17.62 29.68 30.55
CA VAL A 498 -16.98 30.12 31.79
C VAL A 498 -16.22 28.97 32.44
N GLU A 499 -16.83 27.79 32.54
CA GLU A 499 -16.18 26.59 33.07
C GLU A 499 -15.03 26.13 32.16
N ALA A 500 -15.24 26.11 30.85
CA ALA A 500 -14.21 25.76 29.88
C ALA A 500 -12.97 26.67 29.97
N ASN A 501 -13.17 27.99 30.10
CA ASN A 501 -12.08 28.94 30.29
C ASN A 501 -11.35 28.73 31.63
N LYS A 502 -12.06 28.34 32.70
CA LYS A 502 -11.43 28.02 33.98
C LYS A 502 -10.50 26.82 33.86
N ILE A 503 -10.90 25.78 33.12
CA ILE A 503 -10.07 24.59 32.84
C ILE A 503 -8.85 25.00 32.02
N LEU A 504 -9.04 25.77 30.95
CA LEU A 504 -7.95 26.29 30.12
C LEU A 504 -6.93 27.08 30.93
N GLU A 505 -7.36 28.02 31.77
CA GLU A 505 -6.44 28.82 32.58
C GLU A 505 -5.69 27.99 33.63
N ALA A 506 -6.34 26.99 34.22
CA ALA A 506 -5.67 26.05 35.13
C ALA A 506 -4.56 25.27 34.41
N ALA A 507 -4.84 24.76 33.21
CA ALA A 507 -3.88 24.02 32.40
C ALA A 507 -2.72 24.90 31.91
N ARG A 508 -3.01 26.15 31.50
CA ARG A 508 -1.99 27.14 31.13
C ARG A 508 -1.05 27.46 32.31
N LYS A 509 -1.63 27.67 33.49
CA LYS A 509 -0.86 27.98 34.70
C LYS A 509 0.04 26.81 35.10
N HIS A 510 -0.46 25.58 34.99
CA HIS A 510 0.32 24.39 35.31
C HIS A 510 1.47 24.18 34.32
N TYR A 511 1.22 24.35 33.01
CA TYR A 511 2.26 24.31 31.98
C TYR A 511 3.32 25.40 32.17
N ALA A 512 2.96 26.59 32.64
CA ALA A 512 3.93 27.68 32.79
C ALA A 512 4.93 27.49 33.95
N VAL A 513 4.67 26.56 34.88
CA VAL A 513 5.47 26.36 36.09
C VAL A 513 6.18 25.00 36.15
N ASN A 514 5.96 24.15 35.14
CA ASN A 514 6.61 22.85 34.97
C ASN A 514 7.24 22.77 33.58
#